data_AF-A0AAN2QW48-F1
#
_entry.id   AF-A0AAN2QW48-F1
#
_cell.length_a   1.000
_cell.length_b   1.000
_cell.length_c   1.000
_cell.angle_alpha   90.00
_cell.angle_beta   90.00
_cell.angle_gamma   90.00
#
_symmetry.space_group_name_H-M   'P 1'
#
loop_
_entity.id
_entity.type
_entity.pdbx_description
1 polymer ?
#
loop_
_entity_poly.entity_id
_entity_poly.type
_entity_poly.pdbx_seq_one_letter_code
_entity_poly.pdbx_strand_id
1 'polypeptide(L)' 'MDQYRIKPSDKTKIIDDPNDFSDNPKYIFNLLLSIITVSMRTLELVDELPKFEFEE' A
#
# COMPACT_ATOMS: atom_id res chain seq x y z
N MET A 1 1.97 1.75 6.79
CA MET A 1 3.24 2.45 6.51
C MET A 1 4.48 1.70 6.95
N ASP A 2 4.35 0.45 7.38
CA ASP A 2 5.46 -0.28 7.99
C ASP A 2 6.59 -0.63 7.00
N GLN A 3 6.28 -0.80 5.70
CA GLN A 3 7.25 -1.28 4.72
C GLN A 3 8.13 -0.18 4.08
N TYR A 4 7.60 1.03 3.89
CA TYR A 4 8.33 2.12 3.20
C TYR A 4 9.12 2.97 4.21
N ARG A 5 10.14 2.36 4.81
CA ARG A 5 11.07 2.99 5.75
C ARG A 5 12.48 2.47 5.49
N ILE A 6 13.49 3.29 5.77
CA ILE A 6 14.88 2.83 5.79
C ILE A 6 15.06 1.93 7.00
N LYS A 7 15.38 0.65 6.78
CA LYS A 7 15.59 -0.31 7.87
C LYS A 7 16.94 -1.02 7.73
N PRO A 8 17.88 -0.79 8.67
CA PRO A 8 19.09 -1.60 8.75
C PRO A 8 18.74 -3.01 9.25
N SER A 9 19.34 -4.04 8.64
CA SER A 9 19.33 -5.40 9.19
C SER A 9 20.53 -5.60 10.13
N ASP A 10 20.26 -5.77 11.42
CA ASP A 10 21.29 -6.02 12.45
C ASP A 10 22.15 -7.27 12.16
N LYS A 11 21.58 -8.23 11.40
CA LYS A 11 22.23 -9.50 11.09
C LYS A 11 23.18 -9.44 9.90
N THR A 12 22.93 -8.54 8.94
CA THR A 12 23.60 -8.58 7.64
C THR A 12 24.26 -7.26 7.25
N LYS A 13 24.04 -6.17 7.99
CA LYS A 13 24.44 -4.79 7.65
C LYS A 13 23.92 -4.30 6.29
N ILE A 14 22.99 -5.03 5.68
CA ILE A 14 22.31 -4.62 4.45
C ILE A 14 21.26 -3.58 4.85
N ILE A 15 21.29 -2.43 4.16
CA ILE A 15 20.28 -1.38 4.28
C ILE A 15 19.28 -1.60 3.16
N ASP A 16 18.02 -1.80 3.54
CA ASP A 16 16.89 -1.81 2.61
C ASP A 16 16.33 -0.40 2.55
N ASP A 17 16.74 0.38 1.55
CA ASP A 17 16.27 1.74 1.31
C ASP A 17 15.16 1.70 0.24
N PRO A 18 13.90 1.98 0.58
CA PRO A 18 12.80 1.94 -0.38
C PRO A 18 12.90 3.01 -1.47
N ASN A 19 13.74 4.04 -1.30
CA ASN A 19 13.98 5.05 -2.33
C ASN A 19 14.79 4.49 -3.52
N ASP A 20 15.51 3.38 -3.33
CA ASP A 20 16.30 2.73 -4.39
C ASP A 20 15.44 1.91 -5.37
N PHE A 21 14.15 1.71 -5.07
CA PHE A 21 13.26 0.89 -5.90
C PHE A 21 12.84 1.58 -7.21
N SER A 22 12.72 2.91 -7.23
CA SER A 22 12.17 3.64 -8.38
C SER A 22 13.01 4.88 -8.68
N ASP A 23 13.30 5.10 -9.97
CA ASP A 23 13.96 6.32 -10.45
C ASP A 23 13.11 7.58 -10.24
N ASN A 24 11.81 7.44 -9.95
CA ASN A 24 10.94 8.57 -9.65
C ASN A 24 11.01 8.92 -8.15
N PRO A 25 11.59 10.08 -7.77
CA PRO A 25 11.73 10.46 -6.36
C PRO A 25 10.38 10.69 -5.66
N LYS A 26 9.29 10.85 -6.41
CA LYS A 26 7.92 11.00 -5.87
C LYS A 26 7.17 9.67 -5.78
N TYR A 27 7.81 8.52 -6.05
CA TYR A 27 7.12 7.23 -6.09
C TYR A 27 6.37 6.92 -4.80
N ILE A 28 7.05 6.93 -3.64
CA ILE A 28 6.44 6.59 -2.34
C ILE A 28 5.34 7.59 -1.98
N PHE A 29 5.54 8.87 -2.28
CA PHE A 29 4.53 9.92 -2.06
C PHE A 29 3.28 9.68 -2.90
N ASN A 30 3.42 9.47 -4.20
CA ASN A 30 2.31 9.19 -5.11
C ASN A 30 1.61 7.87 -4.78
N LEU A 31 2.37 6.86 -4.35
CA LEU A 31 1.83 5.59 -3.88
C LEU A 31 0.95 5.79 -2.65
N LEU A 32 1.39 6.56 -1.66
CA LEU A 32 0.59 6.88 -0.48
C LEU A 32 -0.72 7.56 -0.87
N LEU A 33 -0.67 8.61 -1.70
CA LEU A 33 -1.88 9.27 -2.18
C LEU A 33 -2.82 8.29 -2.90
N SER A 34 -2.26 7.41 -3.73
CA SER A 34 -3.03 6.38 -4.44
C SER A 34 -3.68 5.39 -3.47
N ILE A 35 -2.97 4.93 -2.44
CA ILE A 35 -3.49 4.00 -1.43
C ILE A 35 -4.67 4.61 -0.66
N ILE A 36 -4.63 5.91 -0.36
CA ILE A 36 -5.75 6.61 0.28
C ILE A 36 -6.99 6.55 -0.62
N THR A 37 -6.83 6.88 -1.90
CA THR A 37 -7.93 6.83 -2.87
C THR A 37 -8.44 5.40 -3.09
N VAL A 38 -7.54 4.43 -3.23
CA VAL A 38 -7.91 3.00 -3.34
C VAL A 38 -8.72 2.58 -2.11
N SER A 39 -8.27 2.94 -0.90
CA SER A 39 -8.97 2.59 0.34
C SER A 39 -10.39 3.16 0.39
N MET A 40 -10.57 4.44 0.04
CA MET A 40 -11.89 5.06 -0.03
C MET A 40 -12.78 4.41 -1.09
N ARG A 41 -12.24 4.20 -2.30
CA ARG A 41 -13.01 3.58 -3.40
C ARG A 41 -13.37 2.13 -3.10
N THR A 42 -12.52 1.40 -2.40
CA THR A 42 -12.81 0.04 -1.95
C THR A 42 -14.01 0.04 -1.00
N LEU A 43 -14.10 0.97 -0.06
CA LEU A 43 -15.26 1.07 0.84
C LEU A 43 -16.54 1.39 0.07
N GLU A 44 -16.50 2.36 -0.85
CA GLU A 44 -17.64 2.68 -1.72
C GLU A 44 -18.14 1.44 -2.50
N LEU A 45 -17.22 0.67 -3.09
CA LEU A 45 -17.57 -0.53 -3.85
C LEU A 45 -18.12 -1.65 -2.95
N VAL A 46 -17.62 -1.77 -1.72
CA VAL A 46 -18.15 -2.73 -0.75
C VAL A 46 -19.58 -2.36 -0.35
N ASP A 47 -19.87 -1.07 -0.17
CA ASP A 47 -21.22 -0.58 0.14
C ASP A 47 -22.21 -0.78 -1.04
N GLU A 48 -21.70 -0.81 -2.27
CA GLU A 48 -22.48 -1.08 -3.49
C GLU A 48 -22.78 -2.58 -3.70
N LEU A 49 -22.16 -3.50 -2.94
CA LEU A 49 -22.39 -4.93 -3.11
C LEU A 49 -23.85 -5.29 -2.78
N PRO A 50 -24.49 -6.17 -3.58
CA PRO A 50 -25.81 -6.67 -3.25
C PRO A 50 -25.76 -7.44 -1.92
N LYS A 51 -26.92 -7.52 -1.24
CA LYS A 51 -27.03 -8.42 -0.09
C LYS A 51 -26.69 -9.83 -0.54
N PHE A 52 -25.86 -10.48 0.25
CA PHE A 52 -25.52 -11.86 0.01
C PHE A 52 -26.74 -12.75 0.31
N GLU A 53 -27.19 -13.50 -0.69
CA GLU A 53 -28.31 -14.45 -0.60
C GLU A 53 -27.79 -15.87 -0.83
N PHE A 54 -28.26 -16.82 -0.01
CA PHE A 54 -28.04 -18.25 -0.24
C PHE A 54 -29.27 -18.83 -0.94
N GLU A 55 -29.05 -19.69 -1.95
CA GLU A 55 -30.09 -20.64 -2.39
C GLU A 55 -30.02 -21.86 -1.45
N GLU A 56 -31.15 -22.26 -0.86
CA GLU A 56 -31.27 -23.51 -0.07
C GLU A 56 -31.00 -24.76 -0.91
#